data_AF-A0A947Y1L1-F1
#
_entry.id   AF-A0A947Y1L1-F1
#
_cell.length_a   1.000
_cell.length_b   1.000
_cell.length_c   1.000
_cell.angle_alpha   90.00
_cell.angle_beta   90.00
_cell.angle_gamma   90.00
#
_symmetry.space_group_name_H-M   'P 1'
#
loop_
_entity.id
_entity.type
_entity.pdbx_description
1 polymer ?
#
loop_
_entity_poly.entity_id
_entity_poly.type
_entity_poly.pdbx_seq_one_letter_code
_entity_poly.pdbx_strand_id
1 'polypeptide(L)'
;AGQGFRRFRVNNLGHLPLFSGLSGLTLLGGFRCYTLNSQAALGWQELGLTELTVDLEDDRKNLQELFRRAEHLPPLAVTVYSPLVVMLSRIPVRGVRPGSLLRAEGGEGYRVCQRHELTEVLAEQDFSLLGHLAALKTMGCSRIIVDLSQCAAMSAKGKQVLAALAADQPLPETTLFNYQRGLI
;
A
#
# COMPACT_ATOMS: atom_id res chain seq x y z
N ALA A 1 -8.80 12.57 -16.75
CA ALA A 1 -8.02 13.58 -16.00
C ALA A 1 -8.51 14.96 -16.40
N GLY A 2 -8.90 15.83 -15.45
CA GLY A 2 -9.61 17.06 -15.83
C GLY A 2 -10.01 18.02 -14.70
N GLN A 3 -9.50 17.87 -13.48
CA GLN A 3 -9.79 18.78 -12.36
C GLN A 3 -8.51 19.46 -11.83
N GLY A 4 -7.50 19.65 -12.69
CA GLY A 4 -6.20 20.24 -12.29
C GLY A 4 -5.22 19.27 -11.60
N PHE A 5 -5.62 18.04 -11.29
CA PHE A 5 -4.69 17.01 -10.81
C PHE A 5 -3.67 16.63 -11.89
N ARG A 6 -2.38 16.67 -11.52
CA ARG A 6 -1.25 16.35 -12.41
C ARG A 6 -0.44 15.15 -11.97
N ARG A 7 -0.73 14.58 -10.80
CA ARG A 7 0.00 13.45 -10.23
C ARG A 7 -0.97 12.34 -9.92
N PHE A 8 -0.70 11.15 -10.45
CA PHE A 8 -1.55 9.98 -10.30
C PHE A 8 -0.72 8.79 -9.86
N ARG A 9 -1.22 8.02 -8.89
CA ARG A 9 -0.64 6.73 -8.52
C ARG A 9 -1.43 5.61 -9.19
N VAL A 10 -0.76 4.82 -10.00
CA VAL A 10 -1.33 3.67 -10.71
C VAL A 10 -0.95 2.37 -9.99
N ASN A 11 -1.81 1.35 -10.10
CA ASN A 11 -1.67 0.08 -9.38
C ASN A 11 -1.71 -1.13 -10.32
N ASN A 12 -1.77 -0.89 -11.63
CA ASN A 12 -1.92 -1.92 -12.65
C ASN A 12 -1.40 -1.38 -13.98
N LEU A 13 -0.74 -2.24 -14.77
CA LEU A 13 -0.24 -1.91 -16.11
C LEU A 13 -1.36 -1.36 -17.02
N GLY A 14 -2.56 -1.95 -16.93
CA GLY A 14 -3.75 -1.53 -17.67
C GLY A 14 -4.26 -0.13 -17.32
N HIS A 15 -3.73 0.52 -16.28
CA HIS A 15 -4.03 1.92 -16.01
C HIS A 15 -3.23 2.89 -16.89
N LEU A 16 -2.06 2.50 -17.42
CA LEU A 16 -1.22 3.40 -18.21
C LEU A 16 -1.93 3.94 -19.46
N PRO A 17 -2.66 3.13 -20.25
CA PRO A 17 -3.40 3.63 -21.41
C PRO A 17 -4.43 4.73 -21.09
N LEU A 18 -4.95 4.80 -19.85
CA LEU A 18 -5.89 5.85 -19.42
C LEU A 18 -5.27 7.26 -19.44
N PHE A 19 -3.94 7.34 -19.48
CA PHE A 19 -3.17 8.58 -19.51
C PHE A 19 -2.52 8.84 -20.87
N SER A 20 -2.74 7.97 -21.86
CA SER A 20 -2.17 8.13 -23.20
C SER A 20 -2.64 9.43 -23.85
N GLY A 21 -1.71 10.14 -24.49
CA GLY A 21 -1.97 11.44 -25.14
C GLY A 21 -2.13 12.63 -24.18
N LEU A 22 -2.07 12.42 -22.85
CA LEU A 22 -2.09 13.49 -21.87
C LEU A 22 -0.66 13.95 -21.56
N SER A 23 -0.44 15.27 -21.52
CA SER A 23 0.87 15.86 -21.24
C SER A 23 0.94 16.49 -19.85
N GLY A 24 2.18 16.66 -19.35
CA GLY A 24 2.42 17.36 -18.10
C GLY A 24 1.92 16.62 -16.85
N LEU A 25 1.80 15.29 -16.92
CA LEU A 25 1.43 14.41 -15.83
C LEU A 25 2.66 13.74 -15.21
N THR A 26 2.55 13.40 -13.93
CA THR A 26 3.52 12.58 -13.19
C THR A 26 2.81 11.29 -12.77
N LEU A 27 3.28 10.14 -13.22
CA LEU A 27 2.73 8.84 -12.85
C LEU A 27 3.62 8.17 -11.79
N LEU A 28 2.99 7.69 -10.72
CA LEU A 28 3.64 6.96 -9.64
C LEU A 28 3.16 5.51 -9.63
N GLY A 29 4.01 4.56 -9.27
CA GLY A 29 3.62 3.18 -8.98
C GLY A 29 3.12 3.06 -7.54
N GLY A 30 1.98 2.39 -7.38
CA GLY A 30 1.48 1.94 -6.08
C GLY A 30 1.96 0.54 -5.73
N PHE A 31 1.66 0.08 -4.52
CA PHE A 31 2.22 -1.18 -4.01
C PHE A 31 1.81 -2.41 -4.85
N ARG A 32 0.65 -2.35 -5.54
CA ARG A 32 0.19 -3.40 -6.47
C ARG A 32 0.94 -3.45 -7.80
N CYS A 33 1.91 -2.56 -8.00
CA CYS A 33 2.91 -2.73 -9.05
C CYS A 33 3.96 -3.80 -8.68
N TYR A 34 3.89 -4.41 -7.49
CA TYR A 34 4.75 -5.53 -7.06
C TYR A 34 6.24 -5.24 -7.26
N THR A 35 6.67 -4.04 -6.85
CA THR A 35 8.08 -3.62 -6.94
C THR A 35 8.89 -4.30 -5.82
N LEU A 36 9.27 -5.55 -6.07
CA LEU A 36 10.00 -6.42 -5.13
C LEU A 36 11.51 -6.47 -5.39
N ASN A 37 11.99 -5.97 -6.53
CA ASN A 37 13.42 -5.99 -6.86
C ASN A 37 13.77 -4.84 -7.84
N SER A 38 15.08 -4.67 -8.08
CA SER A 38 15.59 -3.62 -8.96
C SER A 38 15.12 -3.76 -10.41
N GLN A 39 14.96 -4.97 -10.93
CA GLN A 39 14.50 -5.20 -12.31
C GLN A 39 13.05 -4.78 -12.49
N ALA A 40 12.18 -5.12 -11.52
CA ALA A 40 10.80 -4.65 -11.50
C ALA A 40 10.74 -3.11 -11.41
N ALA A 41 11.59 -2.51 -10.59
CA ALA A 41 11.65 -1.06 -10.45
C ALA A 41 12.06 -0.35 -11.76
N LEU A 42 13.11 -0.85 -12.42
CA LEU A 42 13.56 -0.32 -13.70
C LEU A 42 12.53 -0.54 -14.82
N GLY A 43 11.88 -1.70 -14.87
CA GLY A 43 10.80 -1.96 -15.84
C GLY A 43 9.64 -0.99 -15.70
N TRP A 44 9.23 -0.64 -14.47
CA TRP A 44 8.22 0.39 -14.26
C TRP A 44 8.69 1.80 -14.63
N GLN A 45 9.97 2.09 -14.41
CA GLN A 45 10.57 3.35 -14.83
C GLN A 45 10.56 3.50 -16.36
N GLU A 46 10.91 2.45 -17.10
CA GLU A 46 10.84 2.40 -18.57
C GLU A 46 9.43 2.64 -19.10
N LEU A 47 8.41 2.21 -18.34
CA LEU A 47 7.00 2.47 -18.63
C LEU A 47 6.52 3.87 -18.20
N GLY A 48 7.42 4.73 -17.70
CA GLY A 48 7.16 6.14 -17.40
C GLY A 48 6.75 6.44 -15.96
N LEU A 49 6.90 5.50 -15.02
CA LEU A 49 6.65 5.77 -13.60
C LEU A 49 7.86 6.46 -12.95
N THR A 50 7.62 7.58 -12.25
CA THR A 50 8.68 8.45 -11.71
C THR A 50 8.97 8.25 -10.22
N GLU A 51 8.14 7.50 -9.52
CA GLU A 51 8.30 7.03 -8.13
C GLU A 51 7.55 5.72 -8.03
N LEU A 52 8.03 4.79 -7.21
CA LEU A 52 7.37 3.51 -6.95
C LEU A 52 7.08 3.36 -5.48
N THR A 53 6.02 2.61 -5.17
CA THR A 53 5.75 2.15 -3.82
C THR A 53 6.20 0.70 -3.75
N VAL A 54 7.09 0.37 -2.81
CA VAL A 54 7.47 -1.03 -2.57
C VAL A 54 6.25 -1.83 -2.13
N ASP A 55 6.27 -3.13 -2.40
CA ASP A 55 5.16 -3.98 -2.01
C ASP A 55 5.00 -4.00 -0.48
N LEU A 56 3.75 -3.91 -0.02
CA LEU A 56 3.43 -4.02 1.41
C LEU A 56 3.58 -5.47 1.89
N GLU A 57 3.54 -6.41 0.95
CA GLU A 57 3.72 -7.83 1.20
C GLU A 57 5.20 -8.25 1.25
N ASP A 58 6.13 -7.32 1.12
CA ASP A 58 7.56 -7.62 1.14
C ASP A 58 8.09 -7.88 2.56
N ASP A 59 9.28 -8.48 2.65
CA ASP A 59 9.98 -8.69 3.91
C ASP A 59 11.11 -7.69 4.16
N ARG A 60 11.52 -7.57 5.43
CA ARG A 60 12.58 -6.63 5.84
C ARG A 60 13.91 -6.85 5.12
N LYS A 61 14.28 -8.10 4.84
CA LYS A 61 15.58 -8.44 4.24
C LYS A 61 15.60 -8.00 2.78
N ASN A 62 14.54 -8.30 2.03
CA ASN A 62 14.42 -7.92 0.65
C ASN A 62 14.27 -6.40 0.48
N LEU A 63 13.50 -5.73 1.35
CA LEU A 63 13.44 -4.27 1.40
C LEU A 63 14.83 -3.65 1.59
N GLN A 64 15.62 -4.16 2.54
CA GLN A 64 16.99 -3.69 2.76
C GLN A 64 17.86 -3.85 1.51
N GLU A 65 17.73 -4.99 0.82
CA GLU A 65 18.49 -5.28 -0.39
C GLU A 65 18.08 -4.38 -1.57
N LEU A 66 16.79 -4.06 -1.67
CA LEU A 66 16.28 -3.11 -2.66
C LEU A 66 16.79 -1.69 -2.37
N PHE A 67 16.70 -1.21 -1.13
CA PHE A 67 17.16 0.13 -0.76
C PHE A 67 18.67 0.32 -0.88
N ARG A 68 19.48 -0.75 -0.75
CA ARG A 68 20.92 -0.70 -1.05
C ARG A 68 21.23 -0.25 -2.47
N ARG A 69 20.29 -0.43 -3.41
CA ARG A 69 20.42 -0.03 -4.81
C ARG A 69 19.66 1.26 -5.14
N ALA A 70 19.08 1.93 -4.14
CA ALA A 70 18.16 3.06 -4.37
C ALA A 70 18.77 4.20 -5.19
N GLU A 71 20.09 4.38 -5.16
CA GLU A 71 20.80 5.39 -5.98
C GLU A 71 20.69 5.15 -7.50
N HIS A 72 20.37 3.92 -7.91
CA HIS A 72 20.20 3.52 -9.31
C HIS A 72 18.73 3.29 -9.68
N LEU A 73 17.79 3.57 -8.78
CA LEU A 73 16.37 3.28 -8.96
C LEU A 73 15.54 4.56 -8.96
N PRO A 74 14.33 4.56 -9.54
CA PRO A 74 13.38 5.63 -9.27
C PRO A 74 13.12 5.72 -7.75
N PRO A 75 12.76 6.90 -7.22
CA PRO A 75 12.44 7.06 -5.81
C PRO A 75 11.44 6.01 -5.31
N LEU A 76 11.75 5.40 -4.16
CA LEU A 76 10.94 4.35 -3.55
C LEU A 76 10.23 4.89 -2.30
N ALA A 77 8.93 4.63 -2.21
CA ALA A 77 8.10 4.93 -1.05
C ALA A 77 7.67 3.63 -0.35
N VAL A 78 7.57 3.67 0.97
CA VAL A 78 7.07 2.56 1.79
C VAL A 78 5.70 2.92 2.35
N THR A 79 4.70 2.08 2.14
CA THR A 79 3.46 2.20 2.91
C THR A 79 3.76 1.77 4.34
N VAL A 80 3.50 2.64 5.32
CA VAL A 80 3.77 2.38 6.75
C VAL A 80 2.50 2.20 7.56
N TYR A 81 1.34 2.50 6.98
CA TYR A 81 0.04 2.15 7.52
C TYR A 81 -0.98 2.07 6.38
N SER A 82 -1.80 1.02 6.37
CA SER A 82 -2.91 0.88 5.42
C SER A 82 -4.00 -0.08 5.91
N PRO A 83 -5.27 0.30 5.78
CA PRO A 83 -6.38 -0.65 5.77
C PRO A 83 -6.20 -1.63 4.61
N LEU A 84 -5.94 -2.91 4.91
CA LEU A 84 -5.61 -3.90 3.89
C LEU A 84 -6.84 -4.35 3.10
N VAL A 85 -7.02 -3.81 1.91
CA VAL A 85 -7.99 -4.32 0.94
C VAL A 85 -7.38 -5.51 0.20
N VAL A 86 -7.73 -6.72 0.64
CA VAL A 86 -7.21 -7.98 0.09
C VAL A 86 -7.92 -8.40 -1.21
N MET A 87 -9.16 -7.94 -1.43
CA MET A 87 -9.88 -8.19 -2.67
C MET A 87 -10.77 -7.00 -3.04
N LEU A 88 -10.80 -6.67 -4.34
CA LEU A 88 -11.72 -5.73 -4.96
C LEU A 88 -12.45 -6.43 -6.10
N SER A 89 -13.78 -6.36 -6.13
CA SER A 89 -14.59 -7.00 -7.17
C SER A 89 -15.85 -6.20 -7.47
N ARG A 90 -16.32 -6.23 -8.72
CA ARG A 90 -17.69 -5.77 -9.06
C ARG A 90 -18.75 -6.83 -8.76
N ILE A 91 -18.33 -8.05 -8.41
CA ILE A 91 -19.21 -9.18 -8.15
C ILE A 91 -19.42 -9.29 -6.64
N PRO A 92 -20.68 -9.28 -6.16
CA PRO A 92 -20.96 -9.48 -4.74
C PRO A 92 -20.63 -10.91 -4.30
N VAL A 93 -20.15 -11.06 -3.06
CA VAL A 93 -19.99 -12.38 -2.45
C VAL A 93 -21.39 -12.93 -2.12
N ARG A 94 -21.82 -13.95 -2.86
CA ARG A 94 -23.15 -14.55 -2.70
C ARG A 94 -23.35 -15.03 -1.26
N GLY A 95 -24.49 -14.68 -0.68
CA GLY A 95 -24.87 -15.11 0.68
C GLY A 95 -24.18 -14.33 1.81
N VAL A 96 -23.31 -13.36 1.52
CA VAL A 96 -22.62 -12.56 2.54
C VAL A 96 -23.19 -11.14 2.56
N ARG A 97 -23.58 -10.67 3.75
CA ARG A 97 -24.09 -9.30 3.92
C ARG A 97 -22.90 -8.33 4.03
N PRO A 98 -23.00 -7.11 3.50
CA PRO A 98 -22.03 -6.06 3.79
C PRO A 98 -21.89 -5.85 5.31
N GLY A 99 -20.65 -5.70 5.78
CA GLY A 99 -20.27 -5.64 7.18
C GLY A 99 -19.96 -6.99 7.83
N SER A 100 -20.32 -8.12 7.20
CA SER A 100 -20.05 -9.46 7.73
C SER A 100 -18.55 -9.72 7.88
N LEU A 101 -18.20 -10.35 9.00
CA LEU A 101 -16.87 -10.87 9.27
C LEU A 101 -16.82 -12.35 8.85
N LEU A 102 -15.94 -12.66 7.90
CA LEU A 102 -15.60 -14.00 7.49
C LEU A 102 -14.34 -14.44 8.23
N ARG A 103 -14.21 -15.75 8.48
CA ARG A 103 -13.02 -16.37 9.07
C ARG A 103 -12.46 -17.36 8.07
N ALA A 104 -11.17 -17.26 7.77
CA ALA A 104 -10.46 -18.32 7.07
C ALA A 104 -10.20 -19.51 8.00
N GLU A 105 -9.85 -20.66 7.43
CA GLU A 105 -9.49 -21.87 8.19
C GLU A 105 -8.29 -21.64 9.13
N GLY A 106 -7.36 -20.74 8.74
CA GLY A 106 -6.23 -20.31 9.56
C GLY A 106 -6.58 -19.32 10.69
N GLY A 107 -7.86 -18.94 10.81
CA GLY A 107 -8.37 -18.02 11.83
C GLY A 107 -8.34 -16.55 11.43
N GLU A 108 -7.72 -16.19 10.30
CA GLU A 108 -7.68 -14.81 9.82
C GLU A 108 -9.09 -14.29 9.53
N GLY A 109 -9.39 -13.09 10.04
CA GLY A 109 -10.66 -12.42 9.81
C GLY A 109 -10.64 -11.53 8.58
N TYR A 110 -11.77 -11.48 7.88
CA TYR A 110 -11.98 -10.61 6.72
C TYR A 110 -13.35 -9.95 6.75
N ARG A 111 -13.42 -8.63 6.55
CA ARG A 111 -14.67 -7.88 6.50
C ARG A 111 -15.07 -7.66 5.05
N VAL A 112 -16.28 -8.06 4.69
CA VAL A 112 -16.86 -7.79 3.36
C VAL A 112 -17.62 -6.47 3.40
N CYS A 113 -17.22 -5.50 2.60
CA CYS A 113 -17.84 -4.18 2.49
C CYS A 113 -18.37 -3.96 1.07
N GLN A 114 -19.35 -3.06 0.92
CA GLN A 114 -19.78 -2.55 -0.37
C GLN A 114 -19.60 -1.04 -0.42
N ARG A 115 -18.84 -0.55 -1.40
CA ARG A 115 -18.54 0.88 -1.61
C ARG A 115 -18.48 1.17 -3.10
N HIS A 116 -19.19 2.21 -3.56
CA HIS A 116 -19.17 2.65 -4.97
C HIS A 116 -19.35 1.51 -5.98
N GLU A 117 -20.33 0.64 -5.77
CA GLU A 117 -20.61 -0.56 -6.61
C GLU A 117 -19.51 -1.63 -6.61
N LEU A 118 -18.48 -1.47 -5.77
CA LEU A 118 -17.45 -2.46 -5.55
C LEU A 118 -17.70 -3.21 -4.25
N THR A 119 -17.48 -4.52 -4.29
CA THR A 119 -17.26 -5.35 -3.12
C THR A 119 -15.80 -5.26 -2.74
N GLU A 120 -15.52 -4.73 -1.56
CA GLU A 120 -14.19 -4.69 -0.96
C GLU A 120 -14.13 -5.76 0.13
N VAL A 121 -13.11 -6.61 0.11
CA VAL A 121 -12.80 -7.48 1.23
C VAL A 121 -11.56 -6.92 1.91
N LEU A 122 -11.72 -6.53 3.17
CA LEU A 122 -10.65 -6.00 3.99
C LEU A 122 -10.17 -7.08 4.96
N ALA A 123 -8.87 -7.13 5.24
CA ALA A 123 -8.40 -7.86 6.40
C ALA A 123 -9.00 -7.27 7.69
N GLU A 124 -9.23 -8.11 8.70
CA GLU A 124 -9.73 -7.65 10.00
C GLU A 124 -8.72 -6.72 10.69
N GLN A 125 -7.44 -6.99 10.53
CA GLN A 125 -6.34 -6.18 11.05
C GLN A 125 -5.74 -5.32 9.94
N ASP A 126 -5.53 -4.04 10.23
CA ASP A 126 -4.81 -3.14 9.33
C ASP A 126 -3.32 -3.50 9.29
N PHE A 127 -2.63 -3.10 8.24
CA PHE A 127 -1.19 -3.16 8.18
C PHE A 127 -0.56 -1.94 8.84
N SER A 128 0.54 -2.13 9.57
CA SER A 128 1.30 -1.04 10.16
C SER A 128 2.78 -1.38 10.36
N LEU A 129 3.67 -0.52 9.86
CA LEU A 129 5.09 -0.45 10.21
C LEU A 129 5.39 0.71 11.16
N LEU A 130 4.38 1.35 11.75
CA LEU A 130 4.60 2.31 12.83
C LEU A 130 5.28 1.61 14.01
N GLY A 131 6.29 2.23 14.62
CA GLY A 131 7.22 1.56 15.53
C GLY A 131 8.49 1.02 14.84
N HIS A 132 8.56 1.10 13.51
CA HIS A 132 9.71 0.69 12.70
C HIS A 132 10.21 1.79 11.75
N LEU A 133 9.75 3.05 11.89
CA LEU A 133 10.14 4.12 10.97
C LEU A 133 11.63 4.44 11.07
N ALA A 134 12.20 4.41 12.28
CA ALA A 134 13.65 4.56 12.47
C ALA A 134 14.45 3.47 11.74
N ALA A 135 13.96 2.23 11.75
CA ALA A 135 14.59 1.11 11.04
C ALA A 135 14.50 1.30 9.51
N LEU A 136 13.33 1.69 8.99
CA LEU A 136 13.14 2.01 7.58
C LEU A 136 14.06 3.17 7.14
N LYS A 137 14.15 4.23 7.94
CA LYS A 137 15.05 5.35 7.69
C LYS A 137 16.52 4.92 7.62
N THR A 138 16.93 4.04 8.53
CA THR A 138 18.29 3.47 8.55
C THR A 138 18.60 2.64 7.31
N MET A 139 17.58 2.01 6.70
CA MET A 139 17.74 1.30 5.42
C MET A 139 17.89 2.23 4.21
N GLY A 140 17.60 3.53 4.36
CA GLY A 140 17.61 4.50 3.26
C GLY A 140 16.22 4.89 2.76
N CYS A 141 15.14 4.46 3.44
CA CYS A 141 13.79 4.92 3.12
C CYS A 141 13.63 6.40 3.49
N SER A 142 13.28 7.22 2.51
CA SER A 142 13.06 8.67 2.68
C SER A 142 11.61 9.10 2.39
N ARG A 143 10.78 8.20 1.87
CA ARG A 143 9.40 8.47 1.47
C ARG A 143 8.48 7.43 2.07
N ILE A 144 7.43 7.90 2.75
CA ILE A 144 6.44 7.04 3.39
C ILE A 144 5.03 7.39 2.93
N ILE A 145 4.15 6.40 2.98
CA ILE A 145 2.72 6.53 2.69
C ILE A 145 1.92 6.06 3.90
N VAL A 146 0.97 6.89 4.32
CA VAL A 146 -0.02 6.55 5.34
C VAL A 146 -1.38 6.60 4.66
N ASP A 147 -2.00 5.45 4.47
CA ASP A 147 -3.31 5.36 3.83
C ASP A 147 -4.42 5.51 4.88
N LEU A 148 -5.09 6.67 4.87
CA LEU A 148 -6.21 6.99 5.77
C LEU A 148 -7.57 6.86 5.06
N SER A 149 -7.63 6.22 3.89
CA SER A 149 -8.83 6.18 3.05
C SER A 149 -10.04 5.50 3.71
N GLN A 150 -9.82 4.60 4.68
CA GLN A 150 -10.89 3.95 5.47
C GLN A 150 -11.03 4.53 6.89
N CYS A 151 -10.09 5.37 7.33
CA CYS A 151 -10.08 5.97 8.66
C CYS A 151 -9.69 7.46 8.53
N ALA A 152 -10.61 8.26 7.97
CA ALA A 152 -10.42 9.68 7.70
C ALA A 152 -9.61 10.39 8.81
N ALA A 153 -8.71 11.29 8.43
CA ALA A 153 -7.69 11.86 9.33
C ALA A 153 -8.23 12.43 10.64
N MET A 154 -9.45 12.98 10.64
CA MET A 154 -10.07 13.60 11.82
C MET A 154 -10.86 12.63 12.70
N SER A 155 -11.04 11.37 12.27
CA SER A 155 -11.66 10.32 13.08
C SER A 155 -10.78 9.94 14.28
N ALA A 156 -11.36 9.27 15.28
CA ALA A 156 -10.59 8.78 16.44
C ALA A 156 -9.42 7.86 16.01
N LYS A 157 -9.70 6.92 15.10
CA LYS A 157 -8.69 6.02 14.54
C LYS A 157 -7.65 6.76 13.71
N GLY A 158 -8.06 7.70 12.84
CA GLY A 158 -7.14 8.52 12.05
C GLY A 158 -6.18 9.34 12.93
N LYS A 159 -6.69 9.96 14.01
CA LYS A 159 -5.87 10.68 14.99
C LYS A 159 -4.90 9.74 15.73
N GLN A 160 -5.33 8.54 16.07
CA GLN A 160 -4.48 7.53 16.70
C GLN A 160 -3.32 7.11 15.79
N VAL A 161 -3.59 6.86 14.50
CA VAL A 161 -2.58 6.55 13.48
C VAL A 161 -1.58 7.69 13.34
N LEU A 162 -2.05 8.94 13.25
CA LEU A 162 -1.19 10.12 13.12
C LEU A 162 -0.35 10.36 14.39
N ALA A 163 -0.88 10.09 15.58
CA ALA A 163 -0.12 10.17 16.82
C ALA A 163 0.97 9.09 16.89
N ALA A 164 0.65 7.85 16.52
CA ALA A 164 1.60 6.75 16.45
C ALA A 164 2.69 7.01 15.39
N LEU A 165 2.33 7.60 14.25
CA LEU A 165 3.27 8.05 13.23
C LEU A 165 4.24 9.10 13.77
N ALA A 166 3.73 10.12 14.46
CA ALA A 166 4.54 11.20 15.01
C ALA A 166 5.51 10.71 16.10
N ALA A 167 5.10 9.70 16.88
CA ALA A 167 5.89 9.13 17.96
C ALA A 167 6.76 7.92 17.54
N ASP A 168 6.64 7.45 16.29
CA ASP A 168 7.16 6.15 15.82
C ASP A 168 6.85 5.01 16.82
N GLN A 169 5.56 4.84 17.12
CA GLN A 169 5.08 3.83 18.07
C GLN A 169 4.24 2.75 17.39
N PRO A 170 4.32 1.48 17.86
CA PRO A 170 3.45 0.41 17.39
C PRO A 170 1.98 0.75 17.58
N LEU A 171 1.17 0.41 16.58
CA LEU A 171 -0.29 0.50 16.65
C LEU A 171 -0.87 -0.86 17.06
N PRO A 172 -1.72 -0.95 18.09
CA PRO A 172 -2.33 -2.21 18.49
C PRO A 172 -3.26 -2.75 17.40
N GLU A 173 -3.50 -4.05 17.41
CA GLU A 173 -4.44 -4.74 16.49
C GLU A 173 -4.09 -4.54 15.01
N THR A 174 -2.79 -4.44 14.71
CA THR A 174 -2.26 -4.37 13.35
C THR A 174 -1.33 -5.54 13.05
N THR A 175 -1.17 -5.83 11.76
CA THR A 175 -0.27 -6.86 11.25
C THR A 175 0.97 -6.24 10.60
N LEU A 176 2.12 -6.88 10.82
CA LEU A 176 3.37 -6.60 10.10
C LEU A 176 3.45 -7.35 8.76
N PHE A 177 2.47 -8.21 8.47
CA PHE A 177 2.45 -9.11 7.33
C PHE A 177 3.77 -9.90 7.22
N ASN A 178 4.46 -9.82 6.08
CA ASN A 178 5.73 -10.52 5.84
C ASN A 178 6.95 -9.82 6.45
N TYR A 179 6.83 -8.58 6.90
CA TYR A 179 7.99 -7.74 7.26
C TYR A 179 8.93 -8.42 8.27
N GLN A 180 8.39 -9.03 9.33
CA GLN A 180 9.19 -9.77 10.32
C GLN A 180 9.36 -11.26 10.01
N ARG A 181 8.32 -11.93 9.49
CA ARG A 181 8.35 -13.39 9.29
C ARG A 181 9.17 -13.84 8.09
N GLY A 182 9.43 -12.94 7.12
CA GLY A 182 10.07 -13.28 5.84
C GLY A 182 9.06 -13.70 4.77
N LEU A 183 9.49 -13.65 3.51
CA LEU A 183 8.84 -14.35 2.41
C LEU A 183 9.18 -15.86 2.53
N ILE A 184 8.16 -16.72 2.40
CA ILE A 184 8.29 -18.19 2.43
C ILE A 184 8.33 -18.71 0.99
#